data_AF-A0A838HFI8-F1
#
_entry.id   AF-A0A838HFI8-F1
#
_cell.length_a   1.000
_cell.length_b   1.000
_cell.length_c   1.000
_cell.angle_alpha   90.00
_cell.angle_beta   90.00
_cell.angle_gamma   90.00
#
_symmetry.space_group_name_H-M   'P 1'
#
loop_
_entity.id
_entity.type
_entity.pdbx_description
1 polymer ?
#
loop_
_entity_poly.entity_id
_entity_poly.type
_entity_poly.pdbx_seq_one_letter_code
_entity_poly.pdbx_strand_id
1 'polypeptide(L)' 'MARLEAIIARLDSGDAELRETLALCVEAKGLIQFCKGELDAVSGELKELKLDELVAELDAPPGDAA' A
#
# COMPACT_ATOMS: atom_id res chain seq x y z
N MET A 1 9.14 5.82 -4.89
CA MET A 1 9.60 6.37 -3.59
C MET A 1 10.51 7.58 -3.72
N ALA A 2 11.49 7.59 -4.64
CA ALA A 2 12.43 8.71 -4.83
C ALA A 2 11.81 10.12 -4.89
N ARG A 3 10.62 10.29 -5.50
CA ARG A 3 9.94 11.59 -5.53
C ARG A 3 9.42 12.03 -4.15
N LEU A 4 8.84 11.11 -3.38
CA LEU A 4 8.36 11.40 -2.03
C LEU A 4 9.52 11.79 -1.10
N GLU A 5 10.64 11.09 -1.20
CA GLU A 5 11.87 11.40 -0.45
C GLU A 5 12.43 12.78 -0.80
N ALA A 6 12.43 13.14 -2.09
CA ALA A 6 12.84 14.48 -2.52
C ALA A 6 11.89 15.57 -1.99
N ILE A 7 10.58 15.31 -1.92
CA ILE A 7 9.62 16.24 -1.32
C ILE A 7 9.88 16.40 0.17
N ILE A 8 10.10 15.30 0.91
CA ILE A 8 10.41 15.33 2.34
C ILE A 8 11.69 16.13 2.58
N ALA A 9 12.76 15.86 1.83
CA ALA A 9 14.02 16.59 1.97
C ALA A 9 13.86 18.10 1.70
N ARG A 10 13.01 18.49 0.74
CA ARG A 10 12.73 19.89 0.44
C ARG A 10 11.92 20.57 1.54
N LEU A 11 10.95 19.87 2.12
CA LEU A 11 10.13 20.37 3.23
C LEU A 11 10.95 20.48 4.52
N ASP A 12 11.79 19.49 4.81
CA ASP A 12 12.66 19.45 5.99
C ASP A 12 13.73 20.53 5.97
N SER A 13 14.12 21.02 4.79
CA SER A 13 15.07 22.13 4.68
C SER A 13 14.50 23.45 5.21
N GLY A 14 13.17 23.59 5.24
CA GLY A 14 12.50 24.81 5.70
C GLY A 14 12.65 26.03 4.76
N ASP A 15 13.34 25.87 3.63
CA ASP A 15 13.61 26.95 2.67
C ASP A 15 12.51 27.12 1.61
N ALA A 16 11.43 26.33 1.70
CA ALA A 16 10.30 26.40 0.78
C ALA A 16 9.34 27.52 1.19
N GLU A 17 8.95 28.36 0.23
CA GLU A 17 7.93 29.37 0.46
C GLU A 17 6.54 28.74 0.70
N LEU A 18 5.62 29.43 1.37
CA LEU A 18 4.31 28.88 1.74
C LEU A 18 3.54 28.23 0.58
N ARG A 19 3.58 28.86 -0.61
CA ARG A 19 2.91 28.33 -1.80
C ARG A 19 3.60 27.07 -2.34
N GLU A 20 4.92 27.03 -2.28
CA GLU A 20 5.71 25.85 -2.63
C GLU A 20 5.42 24.71 -1.65
N THR A 21 5.49 24.97 -0.35
CA THR A 21 5.15 24.02 0.73
C THR A 21 3.76 23.43 0.55
N LEU A 22 2.76 24.26 0.23
CA LEU A 22 1.40 23.77 -0.02
C LEU A 22 1.35 22.82 -1.23
N ALA A 23 2.01 23.18 -2.34
CA ALA A 23 2.05 22.35 -3.53
C ALA A 23 2.75 21.01 -3.27
N LEU A 24 3.88 21.04 -2.58
CA LEU A 24 4.64 19.86 -2.18
C LEU A 24 3.83 18.94 -1.25
N CYS A 25 3.12 19.49 -0.27
CA CYS A 25 2.26 18.72 0.63
C CYS A 25 1.09 18.04 -0.12
N VAL A 26 0.49 18.73 -1.10
CA VAL A 26 -0.57 18.15 -1.95
C VAL A 26 -0.02 17.00 -2.79
N GLU A 27 1.15 17.18 -3.39
CA GLU A 27 1.81 16.13 -4.17
C GLU A 27 2.17 14.92 -3.31
N ALA A 28 2.81 15.14 -2.15
CA ALA A 28 3.16 14.08 -1.20
C ALA A 28 1.93 13.28 -0.75
N LYS A 29 0.82 13.97 -0.45
CA LYS A 29 -0.45 13.31 -0.10
C LYS A 29 -0.93 12.40 -1.23
N GLY A 30 -0.88 12.85 -2.48
CA GLY A 30 -1.26 12.03 -3.63
C GLY A 30 -0.41 10.77 -3.76
N LEU A 31 0.92 10.89 -3.59
CA LEU A 31 1.84 9.76 -3.62
C LEU A 31 1.56 8.75 -2.50
N ILE A 32 1.32 9.21 -1.27
CA ILE A 32 0.99 8.34 -0.14
C ILE A 32 -0.34 7.61 -0.37
N GLN A 33 -1.35 8.31 -0.89
CA GLN A 33 -2.65 7.71 -1.22
C GLN A 33 -2.53 6.64 -2.31
N PHE A 34 -1.72 6.90 -3.34
CA PHE A 34 -1.43 5.92 -4.36
C PHE A 34 -0.77 4.67 -3.77
N CYS A 35 0.32 4.84 -2.98
CA CYS A 35 0.98 3.71 -2.32
C CYS A 35 0.05 2.91 -1.41
N LYS A 36 -0.87 3.60 -0.71
CA LYS A 36 -1.89 2.94 0.10
C LYS A 36 -2.82 2.09 -0.78
N GLY A 37 -3.30 2.62 -1.90
CA GLY A 37 -4.17 1.89 -2.83
C GLY A 37 -3.52 0.61 -3.36
N GLU A 38 -2.25 0.70 -3.76
CA GLU A 38 -1.47 -0.47 -4.20
C GLU A 38 -1.34 -1.51 -3.08
N LEU A 39 -1.07 -1.06 -1.83
CA LEU A 39 -0.97 -1.97 -0.68
C LEU A 39 -2.31 -2.62 -0.33
N ASP A 40 -3.41 -1.88 -0.41
CA ASP A 40 -4.76 -2.37 -0.17
C ASP A 40 -5.15 -3.43 -1.22
N ALA A 41 -4.78 -3.23 -2.49
CA ALA A 41 -5.01 -4.19 -3.58
C ALA A 41 -4.25 -5.50 -3.34
N VAL A 42 -2.93 -5.42 -3.08
CA VAL A 42 -2.10 -6.60 -2.77
C VAL A 42 -2.61 -7.33 -1.52
N SER A 43 -3.06 -6.58 -0.51
CA SER A 43 -3.63 -7.18 0.71
C SER A 43 -4.97 -7.88 0.45
N GLY A 44 -5.75 -7.40 -0.51
CA GLY A 44 -6.99 -8.05 -0.99
C GLY A 44 -6.68 -9.36 -1.71
N GLU A 45 -5.80 -9.31 -2.71
CA GLU A 45 -5.37 -10.49 -3.48
C GLU A 45 -4.78 -11.58 -2.57
N LEU A 46 -3.97 -11.21 -1.58
CA LEU A 46 -3.42 -12.16 -0.61
C LEU A 46 -4.50 -12.81 0.26
N LYS A 47 -5.56 -12.08 0.59
CA LYS A 47 -6.69 -12.64 1.36
C LYS A 47 -7.52 -13.60 0.50
N GLU A 48 -7.74 -13.28 -0.77
CA GLU A 48 -8.43 -14.17 -1.73
C GLU A 48 -7.65 -15.48 -1.91
N LEU A 49 -6.34 -15.40 -2.15
CA LEU A 49 -5.50 -16.59 -2.29
C LEU A 49 -5.53 -17.49 -1.05
N LYS A 50 -5.51 -16.91 0.15
CA LYS A 50 -5.67 -17.66 1.41
C LYS A 50 -7.07 -18.27 1.57
N LEU A 51 -8.10 -17.62 1.04
CA LEU A 51 -9.45 -18.16 1.07
C LEU A 51 -9.56 -19.39 0.17
N ASP A 52 -8.98 -19.32 -1.03
CA ASP A 52 -8.93 -20.45 -1.97
C ASP A 52 -8.20 -21.67 -1.37
N GLU A 53 -7.09 -21.44 -0.66
CA GLU A 53 -6.38 -22.49 0.10
C GLU A 53 -7.27 -23.14 1.18
N LEU A 54 -8.00 -22.34 1.95
CA LEU A 54 -8.89 -22.84 3.00
C LEU A 54 -10.09 -23.60 2.43
N VAL A 55 -10.65 -23.15 1.29
CA VAL A 55 -11.70 -23.87 0.57
C VAL A 55 -11.18 -25.21 0.08
N ALA A 56 -9.97 -25.27 -0.48
CA ALA A 56 -9.35 -26.51 -0.92
C ALA A 56 -9.13 -27.50 0.23
N GLU A 57 -8.79 -27.03 1.43
CA GLU A 57 -8.67 -27.86 2.64
C GLU A 57 -10.04 -28.40 3.11
N LEU A 58 -11.11 -27.60 3.00
CA LEU A 58 -12.47 -28.01 3.38
C LEU A 58 -13.11 -28.97 2.35
N ASP A 59 -12.87 -28.75 1.06
CA ASP A 59 -13.36 -29.60 -0.04
C ASP A 59 -12.52 -30.86 -0.23
N ALA A 60 -11.34 -30.93 0.39
CA ALA A 60 -10.58 -32.17 0.46
C ALA A 60 -11.49 -33.22 1.12
N PRO A 61 -11.75 -34.36 0.45
CA PRO A 61 -12.55 -35.41 1.05
C PRO A 61 -11.88 -35.80 2.37
N PRO A 62 -12.64 -36.07 3.44
CA PRO A 62 -12.06 -36.54 4.69
C PRO A 62 -11.24 -37.78 4.37
N GLY A 63 -9.92 -37.61 4.34
CA GLY A 63 -8.97 -38.66 4.07
C GLY A 63 -9.02 -39.63 5.23
N ASP A 64 -9.76 -40.72 5.01
CA ASP A 64 -9.58 -42.07 5.54
C ASP A 64 -8.49 -42.16 6.63
N ALA A 65 -8.86 -41.79 7.85
CA ALA A 65 -8.10 -42.12 9.04
C ALA A 65 -8.41 -43.60 9.36
N ALA A 66 -7.77 -44.50 8.61
CA ALA A 66 -7.72 -45.93 8.87
C ALA A 66 -6.32 -46.34 9.32
#